data_AF-A0A7X8LBH2-F1
#
_entry.id   AF-A0A7X8LBH2-F1
#
_cell.length_a   1.000
_cell.length_b   1.000
_cell.length_c   1.000
_cell.angle_alpha   90.00
_cell.angle_beta   90.00
_cell.angle_gamma   90.00
#
_symmetry.space_group_name_H-M   'P 1'
#
loop_
_entity.id
_entity.type
_entity.pdbx_description
1 polymer ?
#
loop_
_entity_poly.entity_id
_entity_poly.type
_entity_poly.pdbx_seq_one_letter_code
_entity_poly.pdbx_strand_id
1 'polypeptide(L)'
;MAKKLISFLGTNKYVPTTYQLYEGEEGSYTSSYIQDALIHICCKDWTTEDEAIIFITEKAYIENWDHPTDEERRLKEVLKKGPLSYRPIEIPDGRTEEEIWEIFDLVSGQIGEGDQIILDITHGFRSIPLLAIVILNYVKAAKNVKILGVYYGAWESRDTTVTPNRAPIFDMTPLVEMQEWAQAVNTFLRYGNSGHLRDISKHQLNPLLKTEKWAQNTRSFIESLYRFTMAINTCRGKSIQGVGKANERSIMFAFHELQEKLSILNESDESLKPLMPLLSKIEKRMKPFHGKDILQTGLATIQWCIDHDLIQQGYTALEETLITYLCIRFQLDPTKYEDREQIVGEALGRRIHKLKENKKQKEGNQEESVKENEDSNQIKKIQEIYDTLEPDLVTLANKIKDSRNDINHFGFTKEVATYSYFQENIKKDFKKLMDFIELDEQEEVSHMDKKRMVLIFSHQLTQIQEEDARLNWGVEEFIHLPLDLQQRWSNISPVTDSVEESLEDIFNWIEKNTTTNDYLLVQGEFGATYQMVHWLKKRGYAVLYSTTHREAIENVGEDSSIIITHKVSHVRYREY
;
A
#
# COMPACT_ATOMS: atom_id res chain seq x y z
N MET A 1 2.48 -7.41 39.62
CA MET A 1 2.73 -6.14 38.92
C MET A 1 2.83 -5.07 39.97
N ALA A 2 4.04 -4.66 40.32
CA ALA A 2 4.26 -3.62 41.33
C ALA A 2 4.41 -2.25 40.66
N LYS A 3 4.02 -1.17 41.34
CA LYS A 3 4.42 0.18 40.92
C LYS A 3 5.74 0.55 41.63
N LYS A 4 6.69 1.07 40.86
CA LYS A 4 8.04 1.39 41.36
C LYS A 4 8.48 2.77 40.94
N LEU A 5 8.91 3.59 41.90
CA LEU A 5 9.65 4.81 41.65
C LEU A 5 11.13 4.45 41.62
N ILE A 6 11.77 4.69 40.48
CA ILE A 6 13.21 4.50 40.30
C ILE A 6 13.87 5.86 40.33
N SER A 7 14.78 6.09 41.28
CA SER A 7 15.50 7.37 41.42
C SER A 7 16.94 7.16 41.87
N PHE A 8 17.77 8.18 41.66
CA PHE A 8 19.16 8.23 42.06
C PHE A 8 19.37 9.34 43.08
N LEU A 9 20.28 9.14 44.05
CA LEU A 9 20.64 10.17 45.02
C LEU A 9 21.96 10.85 44.66
N GLY A 10 21.97 12.18 44.63
CA GLY A 10 23.18 12.97 44.42
C GLY A 10 23.91 13.31 45.73
N THR A 11 25.04 13.99 45.62
CA THR A 11 25.93 14.32 46.76
C THR A 11 25.89 15.80 47.16
N ASN A 12 25.16 16.64 46.44
CA ASN A 12 25.12 18.08 46.72
C ASN A 12 24.36 18.34 48.02
N LYS A 13 24.69 19.43 48.73
CA LYS A 13 23.87 19.89 49.86
C LYS A 13 22.58 20.50 49.31
N TYR A 14 21.47 19.83 49.56
CA TYR A 14 20.15 20.29 49.14
C TYR A 14 19.58 21.32 50.11
N VAL A 15 18.77 22.24 49.61
CA VAL A 15 18.05 23.23 50.42
C VAL A 15 16.55 23.10 50.17
N PRO A 16 15.68 23.49 51.12
CA PRO A 16 14.24 23.42 50.94
C PRO A 16 13.77 24.21 49.72
N THR A 17 13.01 23.55 48.86
CA THR A 17 12.46 24.14 47.62
C THR A 17 11.09 23.57 47.32
N THR A 18 10.24 24.41 46.78
CA THR A 18 8.97 24.00 46.19
C THR A 18 9.23 23.48 44.78
N TYR A 19 9.19 22.17 44.59
CA TYR A 19 9.20 21.57 43.27
C TYR A 19 7.80 21.64 42.65
N GLN A 20 7.72 21.99 41.37
CA GLN A 20 6.44 22.21 40.69
C GLN A 20 6.40 21.52 39.31
N LEU A 21 5.47 20.58 39.13
CA LEU A 21 5.20 19.91 37.84
C LEU A 21 4.14 20.66 37.02
N TYR A 22 3.10 21.16 37.68
CA TYR A 22 2.03 21.97 37.06
C TYR A 22 1.48 23.00 38.05
N GLU A 23 0.66 23.94 37.58
CA GLU A 23 0.06 24.98 38.43
C GLU A 23 -0.98 24.41 39.41
N GLY A 24 -0.98 24.94 40.64
CA GLY A 24 -1.88 24.54 41.72
C GLY A 24 -1.18 23.76 42.83
N GLU A 25 -1.83 23.68 44.00
CA GLU A 25 -1.28 23.02 45.19
C GLU A 25 -0.93 21.55 44.91
N GLU A 26 -1.80 20.87 44.17
CA GLU A 26 -1.66 19.46 43.81
C GLU A 26 -0.46 19.13 42.90
N GLY A 27 0.05 20.12 42.17
CA GLY A 27 1.18 19.97 41.26
C GLY A 27 2.51 20.39 41.87
N SER A 28 2.52 20.72 43.17
CA SER A 28 3.68 21.27 43.85
C SER A 28 3.92 20.62 45.21
N TYR A 29 5.18 20.49 45.61
CA TYR A 29 5.55 19.98 46.92
C TYR A 29 6.86 20.59 47.40
N THR A 30 6.91 20.97 48.68
CA THR A 30 8.13 21.55 49.27
C THR A 30 8.93 20.48 49.97
N SER A 31 10.13 20.21 49.45
CA SER A 31 11.08 19.28 50.05
C SER A 31 12.50 19.70 49.70
N SER A 32 13.49 19.25 50.48
CA SER A 32 14.89 19.32 50.05
C SER A 32 15.20 18.26 48.99
N TYR A 33 14.37 17.21 48.86
CA TYR A 33 14.63 16.07 48.00
C TYR A 33 13.57 15.96 46.90
N ILE A 34 14.02 15.89 45.65
CA ILE A 34 13.14 15.68 44.50
C ILE A 34 12.41 14.34 44.58
N GLN A 35 13.04 13.32 45.15
CA GLN A 35 12.44 11.99 45.32
C GLN A 35 11.16 12.06 46.14
N ASP A 36 11.21 12.79 47.25
CA ASP A 36 10.07 13.01 48.14
C ASP A 36 8.98 13.85 47.46
N ALA A 37 9.36 14.89 46.71
CA ALA A 37 8.42 15.67 45.92
C ALA A 37 7.71 14.84 44.84
N LEU A 38 8.43 13.97 44.12
CA LEU A 38 7.84 13.08 43.10
C LEU A 38 6.89 12.05 43.70
N ILE A 39 7.20 11.52 44.89
CA ILE A 39 6.28 10.62 45.61
C ILE A 39 4.95 11.34 45.89
N HIS A 40 5.00 12.56 46.41
CA HIS A 40 3.79 13.31 46.77
C HIS A 40 3.01 13.82 45.55
N ILE A 41 3.70 14.20 44.48
CA ILE A 41 3.06 14.77 43.28
C ILE A 41 2.53 13.66 42.36
N CYS A 42 3.33 12.61 42.13
CA CYS A 42 3.09 11.63 41.05
C CYS A 42 2.58 10.27 41.57
N CYS A 43 2.72 9.96 42.86
CA CYS A 43 2.38 8.65 43.43
C CYS A 43 1.19 8.74 44.42
N LYS A 44 0.22 9.63 44.17
CA LYS A 44 -0.90 9.91 45.10
C LYS A 44 -1.78 8.70 45.41
N ASP A 45 -1.96 7.80 44.44
CA ASP A 45 -2.76 6.58 44.53
C ASP A 45 -1.93 5.34 44.90
N TRP A 46 -0.67 5.53 45.29
CA TRP A 46 0.23 4.44 45.66
C TRP A 46 0.19 4.19 47.17
N THR A 47 0.49 2.96 47.56
CA THR A 47 0.39 2.50 48.95
C THR A 47 1.70 1.86 49.41
N THR A 48 1.71 1.30 50.62
CA THR A 48 2.85 0.53 51.13
C THR A 48 3.16 -0.74 50.35
N GLU A 49 2.26 -1.17 49.45
CA GLU A 49 2.51 -2.27 48.50
C GLU A 49 3.36 -1.83 47.29
N ASP A 50 3.47 -0.52 47.07
CA ASP A 50 4.31 0.09 46.05
C ASP A 50 5.65 0.54 46.65
N GLU A 51 6.67 0.72 45.82
CA GLU A 51 8.05 0.85 46.29
C GLU A 51 8.81 2.02 45.63
N ALA A 52 9.57 2.76 46.43
CA ALA A 52 10.61 3.68 45.98
C ALA A 52 11.99 3.04 46.11
N ILE A 53 12.66 2.82 44.98
CA ILE A 53 14.00 2.25 44.89
C ILE A 53 14.99 3.37 44.60
N ILE A 54 15.84 3.64 45.57
CA ILE A 54 16.80 4.75 45.51
C ILE A 54 18.20 4.19 45.30
N PHE A 55 18.76 4.43 44.12
CA PHE A 55 20.12 4.04 43.78
C PHE A 55 21.11 5.08 44.32
N ILE A 56 22.07 4.62 45.12
CA ILE A 56 22.96 5.50 45.88
C ILE A 56 24.40 5.04 45.77
N THR A 57 25.33 5.97 45.58
CA THR A 57 26.76 5.67 45.74
C THR A 57 27.16 5.78 47.20
N GLU A 58 28.31 5.22 47.57
CA GLU A 58 28.85 5.31 48.94
C GLU A 58 28.90 6.77 49.43
N LYS A 59 29.34 7.70 48.57
CA LYS A 59 29.37 9.12 48.90
C LYS A 59 27.96 9.69 49.11
N ALA A 60 27.00 9.36 48.24
CA ALA A 60 25.63 9.84 48.37
C ALA A 60 24.95 9.31 49.64
N TYR A 61 25.29 8.08 50.06
CA TYR A 61 24.84 7.49 51.31
C TYR A 61 25.20 8.40 52.50
N ILE A 62 26.49 8.69 52.65
CA ILE A 62 27.02 9.48 53.77
C ILE A 62 26.51 10.92 53.72
N GLU A 63 26.45 11.49 52.52
CA GLU A 63 26.14 12.90 52.34
C GLU A 63 24.65 13.22 52.51
N ASN A 64 23.75 12.37 52.03
CA ASN A 64 22.33 12.73 51.89
C ASN A 64 21.33 11.62 52.24
N TRP A 65 21.74 10.34 52.35
CA TRP A 65 20.81 9.27 52.74
C TRP A 65 20.60 9.24 54.25
N ASP A 66 21.69 9.18 55.02
CA ASP A 66 21.70 9.07 56.47
C ASP A 66 22.93 9.78 57.07
N HIS A 67 23.03 11.10 56.87
CA HIS A 67 24.20 11.87 57.32
C HIS A 67 24.42 11.76 58.84
N PRO A 68 25.66 11.54 59.31
CA PRO A 68 25.91 11.22 60.72
C PRO A 68 25.54 12.36 61.68
N THR A 69 25.70 13.62 61.26
CA THR A 69 25.57 14.78 62.15
C THR A 69 24.60 15.87 61.69
N ASP A 70 24.03 15.76 60.50
CA ASP A 70 23.19 16.82 59.89
C ASP A 70 21.82 16.20 59.61
N GLU A 71 20.85 16.48 60.47
CA GLU A 71 19.51 15.89 60.37
C GLU A 71 18.75 16.37 59.14
N GLU A 72 19.10 17.53 58.59
CA GLU A 72 18.52 18.04 57.35
C GLU A 72 18.99 17.24 56.13
N ARG A 73 20.06 16.46 56.28
CA ARG A 73 20.70 15.65 55.24
C ARG A 73 20.40 14.15 55.36
N ARG A 74 19.14 13.81 55.65
CA ARG A 74 18.68 12.42 55.83
C ARG A 74 17.41 12.11 55.02
N LEU A 75 17.55 11.81 53.73
CA LEU A 75 16.43 11.36 52.88
C LEU A 75 15.69 10.16 53.51
N LYS A 76 16.41 9.24 54.15
CA LYS A 76 15.82 8.07 54.81
C LYS A 76 14.72 8.43 55.82
N GLU A 77 14.91 9.48 56.61
CA GLU A 77 13.93 9.91 57.62
C GLU A 77 12.75 10.69 57.00
N VAL A 78 12.97 11.32 55.85
CA VAL A 78 11.92 11.94 55.05
C VAL A 78 11.00 10.86 54.46
N LEU A 79 11.58 9.86 53.78
CA LEU A 79 10.82 8.76 53.16
C LEU A 79 10.08 7.89 54.17
N LYS A 80 10.62 7.75 55.40
CA LYS A 80 9.96 7.02 56.51
C LYS A 80 8.58 7.58 56.88
N LYS A 81 8.36 8.87 56.63
CA LYS A 81 7.07 9.54 56.87
C LYS A 81 6.14 9.47 55.67
N GLY A 82 6.64 9.02 54.52
CA GLY A 82 5.90 8.92 53.27
C GLY A 82 4.98 7.68 53.20
N PRO A 83 4.14 7.60 52.16
CA PRO A 83 3.12 6.56 52.02
C PRO A 83 3.63 5.24 51.43
N LEU A 84 4.88 5.19 50.94
CA LEU A 84 5.43 4.07 50.19
C LEU A 84 6.43 3.26 51.01
N SER A 85 6.59 1.99 50.63
CA SER A 85 7.82 1.27 51.01
C SER A 85 9.01 1.89 50.27
N TYR A 86 10.19 1.87 50.88
CA TYR A 86 11.40 2.40 50.24
C TYR A 86 12.62 1.57 50.60
N ARG A 87 13.56 1.45 49.66
CA ARG A 87 14.87 0.83 49.93
C ARG A 87 16.01 1.46 49.14
N PRO A 88 17.20 1.57 49.76
CA PRO A 88 18.41 1.96 49.06
C PRO A 88 19.02 0.77 48.33
N ILE A 89 19.60 1.00 47.16
CA ILE A 89 20.45 0.05 46.44
C ILE A 89 21.79 0.73 46.18
N GLU A 90 22.87 0.13 46.68
CA GLU A 90 24.22 0.64 46.44
C GLU A 90 24.64 0.41 44.99
N ILE A 91 25.25 1.43 44.38
CA ILE A 91 25.79 1.40 43.02
C ILE A 91 27.20 2.01 42.98
N PRO A 92 28.06 1.61 42.04
CA PRO A 92 29.36 2.24 41.83
C PRO A 92 29.22 3.65 41.22
N ASP A 93 30.35 4.35 41.09
CA ASP A 93 30.39 5.73 40.56
C ASP A 93 30.27 5.81 39.02
N GLY A 94 30.29 4.69 38.29
CA GLY A 94 30.15 4.68 36.83
C GLY A 94 31.28 5.39 36.08
N ARG A 95 32.51 5.35 36.63
CA ARG A 95 33.71 5.99 36.05
C ARG A 95 34.40 5.12 35.01
N THR A 96 34.13 3.82 35.00
CA THR A 96 34.61 2.87 34.00
C THR A 96 33.45 2.20 33.28
N GLU A 97 33.73 1.54 32.16
CA GLU A 97 32.73 0.78 31.40
C GLU A 97 32.15 -0.36 32.24
N GLU A 98 32.98 -1.04 33.02
CA GLU A 98 32.57 -2.12 33.93
C GLU A 98 31.59 -1.61 34.99
N GLU A 99 31.87 -0.46 35.61
CA GLU A 99 30.97 0.16 36.59
C GLU A 99 29.65 0.59 35.94
N ILE A 100 29.66 1.05 34.67
CA ILE A 100 28.43 1.40 33.94
C ILE A 100 27.55 0.15 33.71
N TRP A 101 28.15 -0.98 33.33
CA TRP A 101 27.42 -2.25 33.19
C TRP A 101 26.89 -2.77 34.52
N GLU A 102 27.66 -2.64 35.61
CA GLU A 102 27.19 -2.99 36.94
C GLU A 102 25.97 -2.15 37.36
N ILE A 103 25.97 -0.84 37.08
CA ILE A 103 24.79 0.02 37.29
C ILE A 103 23.61 -0.48 36.45
N PHE A 104 23.84 -0.80 35.17
CA PHE A 104 22.80 -1.33 34.30
C PHE A 104 22.15 -2.60 34.86
N ASP A 105 22.95 -3.55 35.32
CA ASP A 105 22.48 -4.83 35.87
C ASP A 105 21.74 -4.64 37.19
N LEU A 106 22.27 -3.80 38.08
CA LEU A 106 21.63 -3.49 39.36
C LEU A 106 20.27 -2.81 39.15
N VAL A 107 20.20 -1.79 38.29
CA VAL A 107 18.95 -1.06 38.04
C VAL A 107 17.94 -1.93 37.32
N SER A 108 18.33 -2.57 36.22
CA SER A 108 17.43 -3.42 35.45
C SER A 108 16.96 -4.64 36.26
N GLY A 109 17.82 -5.19 37.13
CA GLY A 109 17.50 -6.30 38.04
C GLY A 109 16.40 -5.97 39.06
N GLN A 110 16.25 -4.71 39.46
CA GLN A 110 15.17 -4.29 40.36
C GLN A 110 13.80 -4.14 39.69
N ILE A 111 13.76 -4.12 38.36
CA ILE A 111 12.52 -3.98 37.59
C ILE A 111 12.05 -5.39 37.20
N GLY A 112 10.85 -5.77 37.64
CA GLY A 112 10.24 -7.07 37.35
C GLY A 112 9.43 -7.09 36.07
N GLU A 113 8.96 -8.27 35.68
CA GLU A 113 8.07 -8.43 34.53
C GLU A 113 6.70 -7.79 34.79
N GLY A 114 6.23 -6.97 33.85
CA GLY A 114 4.94 -6.27 33.92
C GLY A 114 4.86 -5.16 34.98
N ASP A 115 5.99 -4.77 35.58
CA ASP A 115 6.02 -3.66 36.54
C ASP A 115 5.63 -2.33 35.87
N GLN A 116 5.14 -1.39 36.69
CA GLN A 116 4.81 -0.04 36.26
C GLN A 116 5.80 0.93 36.90
N ILE A 117 6.50 1.73 36.12
CA ILE A 117 7.62 2.52 36.62
C ILE A 117 7.44 4.02 36.42
N ILE A 118 7.78 4.78 37.45
CA ILE A 118 8.12 6.19 37.35
C ILE A 118 9.64 6.29 37.45
N LEU A 119 10.26 7.05 36.55
CA LEU A 119 11.69 7.24 36.53
C LEU A 119 12.05 8.69 36.81
N ASP A 120 12.91 8.90 37.79
CA ASP A 120 13.54 10.17 38.09
C ASP A 120 14.95 10.22 37.48
N ILE A 121 15.17 11.20 36.59
CA ILE A 121 16.46 11.44 35.93
C ILE A 121 17.14 12.73 36.44
N THR A 122 16.69 13.28 37.57
CA THR A 122 17.18 14.55 38.16
C THR A 122 18.63 14.46 38.62
N HIS A 123 18.96 13.36 39.27
CA HIS A 123 20.28 13.11 39.84
C HIS A 123 20.92 11.90 39.18
N GLY A 124 22.25 11.89 39.15
CA GLY A 124 23.05 10.88 38.48
C GLY A 124 24.24 11.50 37.76
N PHE A 125 25.22 10.68 37.38
CA PHE A 125 26.37 11.11 36.58
C PHE A 125 25.92 11.70 35.23
N ARG A 126 26.79 12.47 34.57
CA ARG A 126 26.49 13.06 33.24
C ARG A 126 26.08 12.01 32.19
N SER A 127 26.45 10.75 32.39
CA SER A 127 26.08 9.59 31.57
C SER A 127 24.78 8.89 32.00
N ILE A 128 24.27 9.12 33.23
CA ILE A 128 23.10 8.39 33.76
C ILE A 128 21.81 8.70 33.02
N PRO A 129 21.47 9.95 32.62
CA PRO A 129 20.26 10.17 31.83
C PRO A 129 20.26 9.39 30.50
N LEU A 130 21.43 9.22 29.87
CA LEU A 130 21.58 8.37 28.69
C LEU A 130 21.42 6.88 29.04
N LEU A 131 22.09 6.41 30.09
CA LEU A 131 22.00 5.03 30.57
C LEU A 131 20.56 4.66 30.98
N ALA A 132 19.87 5.59 31.63
CA ALA A 132 18.49 5.47 32.09
C ALA A 132 17.54 5.24 30.90
N ILE A 133 17.72 5.99 29.80
CA ILE A 133 16.97 5.75 28.55
C ILE A 133 17.28 4.36 27.97
N VAL A 134 18.54 3.92 28.00
CA VAL A 134 18.92 2.57 27.53
C VAL A 134 18.27 1.48 28.38
N ILE A 135 18.31 1.62 29.70
CA ILE A 135 17.65 0.70 30.65
C ILE A 135 16.16 0.66 30.39
N LEU A 136 15.49 1.82 30.25
CA LEU A 136 14.06 1.88 29.94
C LEU A 136 13.70 1.11 28.68
N ASN A 137 14.47 1.30 27.60
CA ASN A 137 14.25 0.59 26.34
C ASN A 137 14.47 -0.91 26.50
N TYR A 138 15.51 -1.32 27.23
CA TYR A 138 15.78 -2.73 27.50
C TYR A 138 14.67 -3.38 28.32
N VAL A 139 14.27 -2.81 29.46
CA VAL A 139 13.26 -3.43 30.34
C VAL A 139 11.86 -3.43 29.72
N LYS A 140 11.53 -2.46 28.87
CA LYS A 140 10.31 -2.52 28.04
C LYS A 140 10.31 -3.77 27.15
N ALA A 141 11.39 -3.98 26.41
CA ALA A 141 11.49 -5.09 25.47
C ALA A 141 11.61 -6.45 26.18
N ALA A 142 12.39 -6.53 27.26
CA ALA A 142 12.71 -7.78 27.94
C ALA A 142 11.68 -8.19 29.01
N LYS A 143 10.98 -7.21 29.60
CA LYS A 143 10.13 -7.41 30.79
C LYS A 143 8.72 -6.85 30.65
N ASN A 144 8.33 -6.34 29.47
CA ASN A 144 6.99 -5.79 29.20
C ASN A 144 6.53 -4.75 30.23
N VAL A 145 7.45 -3.86 30.61
CA VAL A 145 7.26 -2.83 31.64
C VAL A 145 6.43 -1.66 31.09
N LYS A 146 5.54 -1.11 31.93
CA LYS A 146 4.77 0.09 31.62
C LYS A 146 5.43 1.33 32.24
N ILE A 147 5.65 2.38 31.45
CA ILE A 147 6.15 3.66 31.97
C ILE A 147 4.95 4.51 32.34
N LEU A 148 4.91 4.98 33.59
CA LEU A 148 3.91 5.91 34.09
C LEU A 148 4.38 7.35 33.98
N GLY A 149 5.70 7.59 34.11
CA GLY A 149 6.27 8.90 33.93
C GLY A 149 7.79 8.90 33.95
N VAL A 150 8.39 9.89 33.28
CA VAL A 150 9.82 10.19 33.38
C VAL A 150 9.97 11.66 33.76
N TYR A 151 10.58 11.95 34.90
CA TYR A 151 10.61 13.29 35.46
C TYR A 151 12.03 13.79 35.71
N TYR A 152 12.23 15.09 35.49
CA TYR A 152 13.47 15.80 35.74
C TYR A 152 13.22 17.06 36.58
N GLY A 153 13.68 17.08 37.82
CA GLY A 153 13.69 18.25 38.68
C GLY A 153 14.77 19.24 38.24
N ALA A 154 14.39 20.28 37.52
CA ALA A 154 15.30 21.28 36.98
C ALA A 154 15.67 22.32 38.06
N TRP A 155 16.37 21.87 39.10
CA TRP A 155 16.81 22.70 40.23
C TRP A 155 17.55 23.98 39.82
N GLU A 156 18.40 23.89 38.80
CA GLU A 156 19.17 25.04 38.31
C GLU A 156 18.31 26.09 37.62
N SER A 157 17.08 25.73 37.21
CA SER A 157 16.09 26.63 36.60
C SER A 157 15.10 27.21 37.60
N ARG A 158 15.39 27.12 38.90
CA ARG A 158 14.50 27.61 39.96
C ARG A 158 14.36 29.13 39.97
N ASP A 159 13.16 29.59 40.34
CA ASP A 159 12.90 30.96 40.73
C ASP A 159 13.44 31.20 42.15
N THR A 160 14.44 32.06 42.25
CA THR A 160 15.09 32.46 43.50
C THR A 160 14.50 33.75 44.09
N THR A 161 13.47 34.33 43.48
CA THR A 161 12.79 35.53 44.00
C THR A 161 11.76 35.20 45.07
N VAL A 162 11.40 33.92 45.23
CA VAL A 162 10.47 33.40 46.24
C VAL A 162 11.19 32.58 47.31
N THR A 163 10.60 32.48 48.51
CA THR A 163 11.13 31.67 49.62
C THR A 163 10.05 30.74 50.18
N PRO A 164 10.26 29.41 50.17
CA PRO A 164 11.41 28.70 49.59
C PRO A 164 11.50 28.90 48.07
N ASN A 165 12.69 28.66 47.49
CA ASN A 165 12.87 28.74 46.03
C ASN A 165 11.86 27.82 45.33
N ARG A 166 11.53 28.11 44.08
CA ARG A 166 10.59 27.29 43.29
C ARG A 166 11.26 26.70 42.07
N ALA A 167 11.43 25.37 42.03
CA ALA A 167 12.08 24.67 40.92
C ALA A 167 11.04 23.92 40.06
N PRO A 168 11.10 24.03 38.72
CA PRO A 168 10.21 23.26 37.87
C PRO A 168 10.63 21.77 37.82
N ILE A 169 9.64 20.89 37.72
CA ILE A 169 9.79 19.50 37.31
C ILE A 169 9.34 19.43 35.84
N PHE A 170 10.21 18.94 34.96
CA PHE A 170 9.85 18.66 33.58
C PHE A 170 9.38 17.22 33.43
N ASP A 171 8.23 17.04 32.79
CA ASP A 171 7.76 15.74 32.31
C ASP A 171 8.45 15.42 30.97
N MET A 172 9.31 14.42 31.00
CA MET A 172 10.09 13.92 29.86
C MET A 172 9.44 12.70 29.20
N THR A 173 8.30 12.24 29.71
CA THR A 173 7.51 11.13 29.13
C THR A 173 7.23 11.32 27.65
N PRO A 174 6.86 12.53 27.15
CA PRO A 174 6.61 12.74 25.72
C PRO A 174 7.82 12.44 24.82
N LEU A 175 9.05 12.57 25.33
CA LEU A 175 10.26 12.23 24.56
C LEU A 175 10.43 10.72 24.41
N VAL A 176 10.11 9.96 25.46
CA VAL A 176 10.11 8.49 25.41
C VAL A 176 9.01 7.99 24.47
N GLU A 177 7.82 8.61 24.53
CA GLU A 177 6.72 8.30 23.62
C GLU A 177 7.08 8.60 22.16
N MET A 178 7.74 9.72 21.88
CA MET A 178 8.24 10.04 20.53
C MET A 178 9.25 8.98 20.03
N GLN A 179 10.12 8.49 20.91
CA GLN A 179 11.07 7.42 20.57
C GLN A 179 10.31 6.14 20.16
N GLU A 180 9.25 5.76 20.88
CA GLU A 180 8.40 4.62 20.52
C GLU A 180 7.76 4.78 19.15
N TRP A 181 7.21 5.96 18.84
CA TRP A 181 6.69 6.26 17.50
C TRP A 181 7.75 6.07 16.42
N ALA A 182 8.96 6.58 16.62
CA ALA A 182 10.05 6.42 15.67
C ALA A 182 10.41 4.93 15.45
N GLN A 183 10.45 4.12 16.52
CA GLN A 183 10.69 2.68 16.44
C GLN A 183 9.57 1.94 15.69
N ALA A 184 8.31 2.28 15.97
CA ALA A 184 7.15 1.67 15.32
C ALA A 184 7.09 2.01 13.82
N VAL A 185 7.42 3.25 13.45
CA VAL A 185 7.52 3.69 12.05
C VAL A 185 8.66 2.94 11.35
N ASN A 186 9.84 2.81 11.99
CA ASN A 186 10.94 2.02 11.42
C ASN A 186 10.57 0.56 11.22
N THR A 187 9.80 -0.03 12.14
CA THR A 187 9.27 -1.40 12.02
C THR A 187 8.37 -1.53 10.80
N PHE A 188 7.45 -0.58 10.61
CA PHE A 188 6.59 -0.54 9.42
C PHE A 188 7.39 -0.38 8.12
N LEU A 189 8.34 0.56 8.07
CA LEU A 189 9.11 0.83 6.86
C LEU A 189 9.97 -0.37 6.42
N ARG A 190 10.49 -1.14 7.38
CA ARG A 190 11.34 -2.32 7.12
C ARG A 190 10.56 -3.59 6.85
N TYR A 191 9.47 -3.84 7.59
CA TYR A 191 8.78 -5.13 7.58
C TYR A 191 7.31 -5.05 7.14
N GLY A 192 6.81 -3.87 6.78
CA GLY A 192 5.42 -3.66 6.38
C GLY A 192 4.42 -3.87 7.51
N ASN A 193 4.88 -4.01 8.76
CA ASN A 193 4.06 -4.31 9.92
C ASN A 193 3.66 -3.03 10.66
N SER A 194 2.36 -2.75 10.69
CA SER A 194 1.77 -1.59 11.39
C SER A 194 1.13 -1.93 12.74
N GLY A 195 1.30 -3.17 13.24
CA GLY A 195 0.79 -3.61 14.55
C GLY A 195 1.34 -2.76 15.70
N HIS A 196 2.66 -2.53 15.73
CA HIS A 196 3.29 -1.70 16.77
C HIS A 196 2.75 -0.26 16.76
N LEU A 197 2.57 0.34 15.57
CA LEU A 197 1.93 1.66 15.42
C LEU A 197 0.51 1.66 15.98
N ARG A 198 -0.27 0.62 15.67
CA ARG A 198 -1.63 0.47 16.17
C ARG A 198 -1.67 0.37 17.69
N ASP A 199 -0.76 -0.37 18.30
CA ASP A 199 -0.74 -0.55 19.75
C ASP A 199 -0.33 0.72 20.48
N ILE A 200 0.75 1.39 20.04
CA ILE A 200 1.14 2.70 20.59
C ILE A 200 0.02 3.73 20.43
N SER A 201 -0.61 3.80 19.26
CA SER A 201 -1.70 4.75 19.04
C SER A 201 -2.90 4.50 19.95
N LYS A 202 -3.19 3.25 20.34
CA LYS A 202 -4.22 2.98 21.35
C LYS A 202 -3.77 3.49 22.71
N HIS A 203 -2.55 3.19 23.14
CA HIS A 203 -2.11 3.52 24.48
C HIS A 203 -1.95 5.03 24.69
N GLN A 204 -1.26 5.72 23.77
CA GLN A 204 -0.91 7.13 23.93
C GLN A 204 -2.02 8.09 23.48
N LEU A 205 -2.82 7.74 22.46
CA LEU A 205 -3.86 8.66 21.96
C LEU A 205 -5.21 8.49 22.67
N ASN A 206 -5.51 7.33 23.28
CA ASN A 206 -6.80 7.08 23.95
C ASN A 206 -7.21 8.18 24.95
N PRO A 207 -6.32 8.69 25.83
CA PRO A 207 -6.67 9.76 26.76
C PRO A 207 -7.12 11.05 26.03
N LEU A 208 -6.58 11.28 24.84
CA LEU A 208 -6.79 12.49 24.05
C LEU A 208 -8.00 12.39 23.11
N LEU A 209 -8.51 11.19 22.81
CA LEU A 209 -9.58 11.00 21.82
C LEU A 209 -10.86 11.78 22.14
N LYS A 210 -11.13 12.08 23.41
CA LYS A 210 -12.35 12.82 23.82
C LYS A 210 -12.25 14.32 23.53
N THR A 211 -11.05 14.90 23.61
CA THR A 211 -10.84 16.35 23.57
C THR A 211 -10.15 16.78 22.28
N GLU A 212 -9.27 15.95 21.73
CA GLU A 212 -8.35 16.29 20.65
C GLU A 212 -8.78 15.70 19.30
N LYS A 213 -9.12 16.55 18.35
CA LYS A 213 -9.51 16.10 17.00
C LYS A 213 -8.34 15.45 16.24
N TRP A 214 -7.14 16.01 16.38
CA TRP A 214 -5.93 15.46 15.75
C TRP A 214 -5.63 14.03 16.22
N ALA A 215 -5.87 13.74 17.50
CA ALA A 215 -5.68 12.40 18.07
C ALA A 215 -6.67 11.40 17.46
N GLN A 216 -7.94 11.80 17.29
CA GLN A 216 -8.96 10.99 16.59
C GLN A 216 -8.56 10.70 15.14
N ASN A 217 -8.14 11.73 14.40
CA ASN A 217 -7.74 11.60 13.00
C ASN A 217 -6.51 10.68 12.86
N THR A 218 -5.52 10.85 13.73
CA THR A 218 -4.31 10.00 13.77
C THR A 218 -4.65 8.56 14.10
N ARG A 219 -5.50 8.32 15.10
CA ARG A 219 -5.96 6.98 15.49
C ARG A 219 -6.72 6.30 14.34
N SER A 220 -7.56 7.05 13.63
CA SER A 220 -8.31 6.58 12.46
C SER A 220 -7.39 6.19 11.31
N PHE A 221 -6.42 7.05 10.96
CA PHE A 221 -5.41 6.77 9.94
C PHE A 221 -4.58 5.53 10.26
N ILE A 222 -4.17 5.33 11.50
CA ILE A 222 -3.38 4.16 11.89
C ILE A 222 -4.22 2.87 11.84
N GLU A 223 -5.50 2.94 12.15
CA GLU A 223 -6.38 1.78 12.03
C GLU A 223 -6.63 1.40 10.56
N SER A 224 -6.78 2.36 9.65
CA SER A 224 -6.86 2.07 8.21
C SER A 224 -5.52 1.56 7.66
N LEU A 225 -4.38 2.08 8.15
CA LEU A 225 -3.05 1.56 7.83
C LEU A 225 -2.91 0.09 8.26
N TYR A 226 -3.43 -0.25 9.44
CA TYR A 226 -3.46 -1.63 9.92
C TYR A 226 -4.35 -2.54 9.07
N ARG A 227 -5.53 -2.07 8.65
CA ARG A 227 -6.39 -2.85 7.75
C ARG A 227 -5.72 -3.11 6.40
N PHE A 228 -5.05 -2.10 5.85
CA PHE A 228 -4.30 -2.22 4.60
C PHE A 228 -3.19 -3.27 4.68
N THR A 229 -2.32 -3.19 5.69
CA THR A 229 -1.23 -4.19 5.87
C THR A 229 -1.79 -5.58 6.14
N MET A 230 -2.89 -5.71 6.88
CA MET A 230 -3.54 -7.00 7.11
C MET A 230 -4.22 -7.56 5.85
N ALA A 231 -4.75 -6.71 4.96
CA ALA A 231 -5.27 -7.13 3.67
C ALA A 231 -4.15 -7.73 2.79
N ILE A 232 -2.95 -7.15 2.83
CA ILE A 232 -1.75 -7.71 2.18
C ILE A 232 -1.34 -9.03 2.83
N ASN A 233 -1.20 -9.06 4.16
CA ASN A 233 -0.78 -10.26 4.90
C ASN A 233 -1.71 -11.47 4.71
N THR A 234 -2.98 -11.21 4.37
CA THR A 234 -4.01 -12.23 4.12
C THR A 234 -4.37 -12.38 2.63
N CYS A 235 -3.56 -11.83 1.73
CA CYS A 235 -3.66 -11.96 0.28
C CYS A 235 -5.03 -11.59 -0.31
N ARG A 236 -5.64 -10.49 0.15
CA ARG A 236 -6.98 -10.04 -0.32
C ARG A 236 -6.89 -9.19 -1.58
N GLY A 237 -6.35 -9.76 -2.65
CA GLY A 237 -6.14 -9.06 -3.93
C GLY A 237 -7.40 -8.82 -4.77
N LYS A 238 -8.46 -9.63 -4.61
CA LYS A 238 -9.70 -9.49 -5.40
C LYS A 238 -10.42 -8.19 -5.05
N SER A 239 -10.64 -7.34 -6.05
CA SER A 239 -11.56 -6.20 -5.98
C SER A 239 -12.77 -6.46 -6.88
N ILE A 240 -13.97 -6.23 -6.39
CA ILE A 240 -15.22 -6.29 -7.19
C ILE A 240 -15.70 -4.84 -7.37
N GLN A 241 -16.32 -4.48 -8.48
CA GLN A 241 -17.01 -3.17 -8.57
C GLN A 241 -18.39 -3.30 -7.92
N GLY A 242 -18.71 -2.48 -6.92
CA GLY A 242 -20.04 -2.46 -6.27
C GLY A 242 -20.05 -2.14 -4.77
N VAL A 243 -21.23 -1.73 -4.27
CA VAL A 243 -21.47 -1.40 -2.86
C VAL A 243 -21.84 -2.67 -2.09
N GLY A 244 -20.94 -3.16 -1.23
CA GLY A 244 -21.23 -4.28 -0.35
C GLY A 244 -20.06 -4.68 0.53
N LYS A 245 -20.35 -5.34 1.67
CA LYS A 245 -19.38 -5.80 2.68
C LYS A 245 -18.27 -6.73 2.17
N ALA A 246 -18.43 -7.27 0.95
CA ALA A 246 -17.42 -8.13 0.31
C ALA A 246 -16.19 -7.34 -0.19
N ASN A 247 -16.36 -6.07 -0.59
CA ASN A 247 -15.27 -5.20 -1.07
C ASN A 247 -14.47 -4.52 0.02
N GLU A 248 -15.05 -4.36 1.21
CA GLU A 248 -14.43 -3.70 2.38
C GLU A 248 -13.14 -4.38 2.87
N ARG A 249 -12.75 -5.50 2.24
CA ARG A 249 -11.64 -6.36 2.65
C ARG A 249 -10.54 -6.46 1.60
N SER A 250 -10.69 -5.84 0.43
CA SER A 250 -9.65 -5.90 -0.62
C SER A 250 -8.50 -4.95 -0.31
N ILE A 251 -7.31 -5.26 -0.83
CA ILE A 251 -6.12 -4.40 -0.72
C ILE A 251 -6.40 -3.03 -1.33
N MET A 252 -7.05 -2.99 -2.50
CA MET A 252 -7.38 -1.75 -3.21
C MET A 252 -8.36 -0.87 -2.42
N PHE A 253 -9.40 -1.46 -1.83
CA PHE A 253 -10.35 -0.73 -0.99
C PHE A 253 -9.71 -0.23 0.30
N ALA A 254 -8.96 -1.09 1.00
CA ALA A 254 -8.27 -0.72 2.23
C ALA A 254 -7.27 0.41 1.98
N PHE A 255 -6.64 0.41 0.81
CA PHE A 255 -5.76 1.50 0.39
C PHE A 255 -6.52 2.81 0.12
N HIS A 256 -7.66 2.76 -0.56
CA HIS A 256 -8.50 3.94 -0.77
C HIS A 256 -9.00 4.54 0.56
N GLU A 257 -9.48 3.71 1.50
CA GLU A 257 -9.86 4.15 2.86
C GLU A 257 -8.67 4.83 3.56
N LEU A 258 -7.49 4.24 3.43
CA LEU A 258 -6.26 4.77 4.01
C LEU A 258 -5.86 6.13 3.41
N GLN A 259 -5.96 6.31 2.09
CA GLN A 259 -5.73 7.60 1.43
C GLN A 259 -6.72 8.66 1.91
N GLU A 260 -8.00 8.32 2.04
CA GLU A 260 -9.02 9.24 2.57
C GLU A 260 -8.65 9.71 4.00
N LYS A 261 -8.24 8.78 4.87
CA LYS A 261 -7.85 9.14 6.25
C LYS A 261 -6.55 9.96 6.29
N LEU A 262 -5.63 9.72 5.36
CA LEU A 262 -4.40 10.50 5.25
C LEU A 262 -4.68 11.95 4.83
N SER A 263 -5.58 12.16 3.86
CA SER A 263 -5.98 13.52 3.43
C SER A 263 -6.57 14.32 4.60
N ILE A 264 -7.49 13.71 5.37
CA ILE A 264 -8.07 14.34 6.58
C ILE A 264 -6.98 14.66 7.62
N LEU A 265 -5.99 13.79 7.78
CA LEU A 265 -4.89 13.99 8.72
C LEU A 265 -3.98 15.15 8.28
N ASN A 266 -3.70 15.29 6.99
CA ASN A 266 -2.86 16.37 6.45
C ASN A 266 -3.54 17.75 6.55
N GLU A 267 -4.86 17.80 6.64
CA GLU A 267 -5.64 19.02 6.90
C GLU A 267 -5.70 19.38 8.41
N SER A 268 -5.13 18.57 9.29
CA SER A 268 -5.20 18.73 10.75
C SER A 268 -4.08 19.62 11.35
N ASP A 269 -4.37 20.16 12.53
CA ASP A 269 -3.65 21.21 13.28
C ASP A 269 -2.15 20.97 13.61
N GLU A 270 -1.43 22.03 14.00
CA GLU A 270 0.02 22.08 14.23
C GLU A 270 0.58 21.13 15.32
N SER A 271 -0.28 20.57 16.17
CA SER A 271 0.09 19.66 17.27
C SER A 271 0.74 18.35 16.80
N LEU A 272 0.64 18.03 15.50
CA LEU A 272 1.28 16.87 14.89
C LEU A 272 2.73 17.10 14.44
N LYS A 273 3.27 18.32 14.54
CA LYS A 273 4.59 18.71 14.00
C LYS A 273 5.71 17.68 14.26
N PRO A 274 5.85 17.07 15.45
CA PRO A 274 6.91 16.08 15.68
C PRO A 274 6.69 14.74 14.96
N LEU A 275 5.43 14.34 14.73
CA LEU A 275 5.06 13.08 14.06
C LEU A 275 4.98 13.23 12.54
N MET A 276 4.74 14.45 12.01
CA MET A 276 4.61 14.69 10.57
C MET A 276 5.78 14.14 9.72
N PRO A 277 7.06 14.34 10.10
CA PRO A 277 8.18 13.76 9.34
C PRO A 277 8.12 12.23 9.28
N LEU A 278 7.60 11.58 10.32
CA LEU A 278 7.45 10.14 10.36
C LEU A 278 6.27 9.67 9.48
N LEU A 279 5.13 10.37 9.55
CA LEU A 279 3.95 10.08 8.73
C LEU A 279 4.24 10.25 7.23
N SER A 280 5.01 11.26 6.85
CA SER A 280 5.41 11.45 5.44
C SER A 280 6.25 10.29 4.89
N LYS A 281 7.03 9.60 5.74
CA LYS A 281 7.76 8.39 5.34
C LYS A 281 6.79 7.23 5.07
N ILE A 282 5.74 7.09 5.86
CA ILE A 282 4.69 6.08 5.65
C ILE A 282 4.01 6.32 4.30
N GLU A 283 3.57 7.56 4.05
CA GLU A 283 2.94 7.96 2.77
C GLU A 283 3.85 7.65 1.58
N LYS A 284 5.12 8.07 1.64
CA LYS A 284 6.09 7.81 0.56
C LYS A 284 6.26 6.32 0.27
N ARG A 285 6.27 5.47 1.31
CA ARG A 285 6.41 4.02 1.18
C ARG A 285 5.20 3.39 0.46
N MET A 286 4.05 4.03 0.55
CA MET A 286 2.79 3.54 0.00
C MET A 286 2.45 4.10 -1.39
N LYS A 287 3.22 5.09 -1.88
CA LYS A 287 3.06 5.68 -3.22
C LYS A 287 2.85 4.67 -4.36
N PRO A 288 3.52 3.48 -4.38
CA PRO A 288 3.30 2.50 -5.45
C PRO A 288 1.88 1.94 -5.57
N PHE A 289 0.95 2.24 -4.65
CA PHE A 289 -0.45 1.80 -4.70
C PHE A 289 -1.43 2.87 -5.24
N HIS A 290 -0.98 4.11 -5.47
CA HIS A 290 -1.84 5.22 -5.91
C HIS A 290 -2.47 5.03 -7.30
N GLY A 291 -3.80 5.15 -7.39
CA GLY A 291 -4.52 5.27 -8.67
C GLY A 291 -4.45 4.05 -9.58
N LYS A 292 -4.35 2.85 -8.98
CA LYS A 292 -4.08 1.60 -9.71
C LYS A 292 -5.34 0.79 -9.98
N ASP A 293 -5.37 0.14 -11.13
CA ASP A 293 -6.32 -0.93 -11.43
C ASP A 293 -5.96 -2.23 -10.68
N ILE A 294 -6.72 -3.30 -10.95
CA ILE A 294 -6.56 -4.59 -10.29
C ILE A 294 -5.19 -5.26 -10.58
N LEU A 295 -4.68 -5.13 -11.81
CA LEU A 295 -3.38 -5.68 -12.20
C LEU A 295 -2.25 -4.90 -11.53
N GLN A 296 -2.29 -3.57 -11.66
CA GLN A 296 -1.30 -2.69 -11.08
C GLN A 296 -1.25 -2.80 -9.55
N THR A 297 -2.40 -3.02 -8.90
CA THR A 297 -2.49 -3.31 -7.46
C THR A 297 -1.83 -4.64 -7.12
N GLY A 298 -2.03 -5.69 -7.94
CA GLY A 298 -1.33 -6.97 -7.82
C GLY A 298 0.19 -6.80 -7.90
N LEU A 299 0.68 -6.09 -8.93
CA LEU A 299 2.11 -5.79 -9.12
C LEU A 299 2.70 -5.01 -7.95
N ALA A 300 1.98 -3.99 -7.45
CA ALA A 300 2.38 -3.24 -6.26
C ALA A 300 2.48 -4.14 -5.02
N THR A 301 1.54 -5.08 -4.87
CA THR A 301 1.51 -6.03 -3.76
C THR A 301 2.69 -6.99 -3.81
N ILE A 302 3.05 -7.49 -4.99
CA ILE A 302 4.22 -8.36 -5.16
C ILE A 302 5.50 -7.61 -4.78
N GLN A 303 5.69 -6.41 -5.32
CA GLN A 303 6.86 -5.59 -4.98
C GLN A 303 6.90 -5.28 -3.48
N TRP A 304 5.75 -4.96 -2.86
CA TRP A 304 5.65 -4.77 -1.42
C TRP A 304 6.10 -6.02 -0.66
N CYS A 305 5.66 -7.21 -1.07
CA CYS A 305 6.03 -8.45 -0.38
C CYS A 305 7.53 -8.73 -0.50
N ILE A 306 8.13 -8.48 -1.66
CA ILE A 306 9.57 -8.61 -1.90
C ILE A 306 10.37 -7.63 -1.02
N ASP A 307 9.91 -6.39 -0.94
CA ASP A 307 10.57 -5.32 -0.20
C ASP A 307 10.58 -5.51 1.33
N HIS A 308 9.68 -6.36 1.85
CA HIS A 308 9.44 -6.55 3.28
C HIS A 308 9.61 -8.02 3.73
N ASP A 309 10.26 -8.86 2.92
CA ASP A 309 10.49 -10.29 3.18
C ASP A 309 9.21 -11.12 3.44
N LEU A 310 8.06 -10.70 2.90
CA LEU A 310 6.78 -11.42 2.97
C LEU A 310 6.70 -12.49 1.87
N ILE A 311 7.64 -13.44 1.88
CA ILE A 311 7.90 -14.37 0.77
C ILE A 311 6.65 -15.19 0.39
N GLN A 312 5.96 -15.77 1.37
CA GLN A 312 4.78 -16.61 1.12
C GLN A 312 3.63 -15.81 0.50
N GLN A 313 3.36 -14.62 1.03
CA GLN A 313 2.37 -13.68 0.49
C GLN A 313 2.78 -13.25 -0.91
N GLY A 314 4.08 -12.99 -1.13
CA GLY A 314 4.63 -12.60 -2.42
C GLY A 314 4.42 -13.65 -3.50
N TYR A 315 4.68 -14.93 -3.22
CA TYR A 315 4.39 -16.02 -4.18
C TYR A 315 2.90 -16.19 -4.45
N THR A 316 2.06 -16.03 -3.43
CA THR A 316 0.60 -16.05 -3.59
C THR A 316 0.15 -14.89 -4.49
N ALA A 317 0.59 -13.66 -4.20
CA ALA A 317 0.27 -12.49 -5.00
C ALA A 317 0.81 -12.62 -6.44
N LEU A 318 1.98 -13.23 -6.63
CA LEU A 318 2.60 -13.44 -7.93
C LEU A 318 1.77 -14.39 -8.81
N GLU A 319 1.32 -15.52 -8.26
CA GLU A 319 0.44 -16.46 -8.96
C GLU A 319 -0.90 -15.80 -9.33
N GLU A 320 -1.54 -15.16 -8.36
CA GLU A 320 -2.85 -14.53 -8.58
C GLU A 320 -2.79 -13.33 -9.54
N THR A 321 -1.67 -12.59 -9.55
CA THR A 321 -1.49 -11.46 -10.47
C THR A 321 -1.16 -11.94 -11.88
N LEU A 322 -0.41 -13.03 -12.04
CA LEU A 322 -0.17 -13.64 -13.35
C LEU A 322 -1.49 -14.07 -14.00
N ILE A 323 -2.36 -14.73 -13.25
CA ILE A 323 -3.70 -15.12 -13.75
C ILE A 323 -4.52 -13.88 -14.10
N THR A 324 -4.45 -12.83 -13.28
CA THR A 324 -5.14 -11.56 -13.54
C THR A 324 -4.67 -10.90 -14.84
N TYR A 325 -3.36 -10.88 -15.08
CA TYR A 325 -2.77 -10.42 -16.34
C TYR A 325 -3.29 -11.24 -17.53
N LEU A 326 -3.31 -12.58 -17.42
CA LEU A 326 -3.85 -13.42 -18.48
C LEU A 326 -5.34 -13.16 -18.77
N CYS A 327 -6.17 -12.96 -17.73
CA CYS A 327 -7.57 -12.57 -17.94
C CYS A 327 -7.67 -11.28 -18.77
N ILE A 328 -6.91 -10.24 -18.39
CA ILE A 328 -6.91 -8.94 -19.08
C ILE A 328 -6.43 -9.09 -20.53
N ARG A 329 -5.31 -9.79 -20.74
CA ARG A 329 -4.72 -10.05 -22.07
C ARG A 329 -5.72 -10.69 -23.04
N PHE A 330 -6.55 -11.60 -22.54
CA PHE A 330 -7.55 -12.29 -23.35
C PHE A 330 -8.96 -11.67 -23.30
N GLN A 331 -9.08 -10.44 -22.81
CA GLN A 331 -10.33 -9.66 -22.72
C GLN A 331 -11.42 -10.33 -21.86
N LEU A 332 -11.00 -10.98 -20.78
CA LEU A 332 -11.85 -11.63 -19.78
C LEU A 332 -11.87 -10.83 -18.48
N ASP A 333 -12.93 -10.98 -17.69
CA ASP A 333 -13.09 -10.26 -16.43
C ASP A 333 -12.32 -10.99 -15.29
N PRO A 334 -11.21 -10.41 -14.76
CA PRO A 334 -10.41 -11.06 -13.72
C PRO A 334 -11.15 -11.23 -12.38
N THR A 335 -12.32 -10.61 -12.22
CA THR A 335 -13.13 -10.67 -10.99
C THR A 335 -14.18 -11.79 -11.01
N LYS A 336 -14.49 -12.34 -12.20
CA LYS A 336 -15.42 -13.46 -12.37
C LYS A 336 -14.71 -14.79 -12.18
N TYR A 337 -15.38 -15.70 -11.48
CA TYR A 337 -14.81 -17.01 -11.19
C TYR A 337 -14.72 -17.86 -12.45
N GLU A 338 -15.74 -17.78 -13.30
CA GLU A 338 -15.87 -18.53 -14.54
C GLU A 338 -14.72 -18.19 -15.50
N ASP A 339 -14.54 -16.89 -15.78
CA ASP A 339 -13.46 -16.38 -16.64
C ASP A 339 -12.06 -16.74 -16.11
N ARG A 340 -11.87 -16.65 -14.79
CA ARG A 340 -10.57 -16.85 -14.15
C ARG A 340 -10.19 -18.34 -14.04
N GLU A 341 -11.05 -19.14 -13.42
CA GLU A 341 -10.71 -20.53 -13.07
C GLU A 341 -11.10 -21.50 -14.17
N GLN A 342 -12.30 -21.35 -14.75
CA GLN A 342 -12.83 -22.31 -15.72
C GLN A 342 -12.36 -22.05 -17.15
N ILE A 343 -11.90 -20.83 -17.47
CA ILE A 343 -11.35 -20.50 -18.79
C ILE A 343 -9.82 -20.38 -18.73
N VAL A 344 -9.29 -19.36 -18.06
CA VAL A 344 -7.85 -19.10 -18.02
C VAL A 344 -7.11 -20.20 -17.24
N GLY A 345 -7.60 -20.55 -16.05
CA GLY A 345 -7.01 -21.58 -15.20
C GLY A 345 -6.97 -22.95 -15.87
N GLU A 346 -8.07 -23.34 -16.52
CA GLU A 346 -8.17 -24.58 -17.28
C GLU A 346 -7.23 -24.60 -18.50
N ALA A 347 -7.22 -23.54 -19.32
CA ALA A 347 -6.33 -23.45 -20.48
C ALA A 347 -4.85 -23.53 -20.07
N LEU A 348 -4.46 -22.78 -19.04
CA LEU A 348 -3.11 -22.81 -18.48
C LEU A 348 -2.76 -24.19 -17.92
N GLY A 349 -3.69 -24.82 -17.18
CA GLY A 349 -3.54 -26.17 -16.63
C GLY A 349 -3.28 -27.22 -17.70
N ARG A 350 -4.10 -27.23 -18.76
CA ARG A 350 -3.92 -28.11 -19.93
C ARG A 350 -2.57 -27.89 -20.60
N ARG A 351 -2.14 -26.64 -20.75
CA ARG A 351 -0.87 -26.30 -21.41
C ARG A 351 0.34 -26.73 -20.57
N ILE A 352 0.27 -26.56 -19.25
CA ILE A 352 1.27 -27.06 -18.29
C ILE A 352 1.37 -28.59 -18.37
N HIS A 353 0.24 -29.30 -18.41
CA HIS A 353 0.22 -30.77 -18.51
C HIS A 353 0.96 -31.24 -19.77
N LYS A 354 0.64 -30.68 -20.94
CA LYS A 354 1.30 -31.03 -22.20
C LYS A 354 2.80 -30.75 -22.18
N LEU A 355 3.25 -29.65 -21.55
CA LEU A 355 4.69 -29.39 -21.40
C LEU A 355 5.38 -30.41 -20.48
N LYS A 356 4.70 -30.90 -19.44
CA LYS A 356 5.20 -31.97 -18.57
C LYS A 356 5.21 -33.31 -19.30
N GLU A 357 4.21 -33.62 -20.12
CA GLU A 357 4.18 -34.82 -20.97
C GLU A 357 5.26 -34.81 -22.03
N ASN A 358 5.49 -33.69 -22.73
CA ASN A 358 6.59 -33.57 -23.69
C ASN A 358 7.97 -33.75 -23.03
N LYS A 359 8.11 -33.43 -21.73
CA LYS A 359 9.31 -33.74 -20.93
C LYS A 359 9.36 -35.21 -20.49
N LYS A 360 8.20 -35.82 -20.21
CA LYS A 360 8.06 -37.23 -19.79
C LYS A 360 8.04 -38.24 -20.95
N GLN A 361 7.71 -37.85 -22.19
CA GLN A 361 7.72 -38.73 -23.38
C GLN A 361 9.11 -39.18 -23.84
N LYS A 362 10.14 -39.03 -23.00
CA LYS A 362 11.32 -39.91 -23.00
C LYS A 362 11.10 -41.24 -22.25
N GLU A 363 10.00 -41.40 -21.51
CA GLU A 363 9.55 -42.63 -20.84
C GLU A 363 8.00 -42.65 -20.70
N GLY A 364 7.31 -43.27 -21.67
CA GLY A 364 5.99 -43.91 -21.49
C GLY A 364 4.73 -43.04 -21.63
N ASN A 365 3.88 -43.37 -22.60
CA ASN A 365 2.57 -42.75 -22.89
C ASN A 365 1.43 -43.36 -22.05
N GLN A 366 0.53 -42.51 -21.55
CA GLN A 366 -0.90 -42.81 -21.36
C GLN A 366 -1.72 -41.54 -21.62
N GLU A 367 -2.69 -41.63 -22.54
CA GLU A 367 -3.70 -40.60 -22.82
C GLU A 367 -4.91 -40.78 -21.89
N GLU A 368 -5.48 -39.68 -21.40
CA GLU A 368 -6.77 -39.69 -20.70
C GLU A 368 -7.77 -38.70 -21.30
N SER A 369 -9.03 -39.15 -21.32
CA SER A 369 -10.18 -38.62 -22.02
C SER A 369 -10.81 -37.37 -21.38
N VAL A 370 -11.19 -36.40 -22.22
CA VAL A 370 -11.96 -35.21 -21.83
C VAL A 370 -13.45 -35.54 -21.70
N LYS A 371 -14.09 -35.06 -20.62
CA LYS A 371 -15.53 -35.15 -20.40
C LYS A 371 -16.25 -34.04 -21.18
N GLU A 372 -17.17 -34.42 -22.05
CA GLU A 372 -18.05 -33.52 -22.80
C GLU A 372 -19.26 -33.12 -21.94
N ASN A 373 -19.33 -31.85 -21.51
CA ASN A 373 -20.55 -31.10 -21.18
C ASN A 373 -20.18 -29.65 -20.81
N GLU A 374 -19.54 -28.90 -21.71
CA GLU A 374 -19.24 -27.47 -21.52
C GLU A 374 -19.75 -26.64 -22.70
N ASP A 375 -20.12 -25.39 -22.41
CA ASP A 375 -20.67 -24.41 -23.35
C ASP A 375 -19.72 -24.18 -24.55
N SER A 376 -20.24 -24.20 -25.78
CA SER A 376 -19.39 -24.24 -26.99
C SER A 376 -18.48 -23.01 -27.13
N ASN A 377 -18.87 -21.88 -26.56
CA ASN A 377 -18.07 -20.66 -26.56
C ASN A 377 -16.93 -20.71 -25.53
N GLN A 378 -17.16 -21.36 -24.38
CA GLN A 378 -16.16 -21.54 -23.34
C GLN A 378 -15.00 -22.41 -23.84
N ILE A 379 -15.33 -23.55 -24.46
CA ILE A 379 -14.34 -24.48 -25.03
C ILE A 379 -13.50 -23.77 -26.11
N LYS A 380 -14.13 -22.98 -26.99
CA LYS A 380 -13.41 -22.19 -28.00
C LYS A 380 -12.40 -21.23 -27.37
N LYS A 381 -12.81 -20.51 -26.32
CA LYS A 381 -11.93 -19.55 -25.64
C LYS A 381 -10.78 -20.24 -24.91
N ILE A 382 -11.04 -21.39 -24.26
CA ILE A 382 -10.00 -22.22 -23.66
C ILE A 382 -8.96 -22.63 -24.72
N GLN A 383 -9.42 -23.08 -25.88
CA GLN A 383 -8.55 -23.52 -26.96
C GLN A 383 -7.73 -22.36 -27.56
N GLU A 384 -8.35 -21.20 -27.78
CA GLU A 384 -7.69 -19.98 -28.24
C GLU A 384 -6.54 -19.58 -27.31
N ILE A 385 -6.80 -19.52 -25.99
CA ILE A 385 -5.79 -19.21 -24.98
C ILE A 385 -4.68 -20.25 -25.00
N TYR A 386 -5.05 -21.53 -24.99
CA TYR A 386 -4.10 -22.64 -24.98
C TYR A 386 -3.13 -22.60 -26.16
N ASP A 387 -3.62 -22.30 -27.36
CA ASP A 387 -2.81 -22.26 -28.58
C ASP A 387 -1.92 -21.01 -28.65
N THR A 388 -2.37 -19.89 -28.07
CA THR A 388 -1.66 -18.60 -28.10
C THR A 388 -0.59 -18.48 -27.00
N LEU A 389 -0.76 -19.17 -25.87
CA LEU A 389 0.15 -19.08 -24.72
C LEU A 389 1.60 -19.49 -25.06
N GLU A 390 2.54 -18.60 -24.78
CA GLU A 390 3.96 -18.80 -25.01
C GLU A 390 4.55 -19.84 -24.05
N PRO A 391 5.42 -20.77 -24.53
CA PRO A 391 6.02 -21.79 -23.68
C PRO A 391 6.77 -21.25 -22.46
N ASP A 392 7.40 -20.08 -22.58
CA ASP A 392 8.18 -19.46 -21.50
C ASP A 392 7.25 -18.90 -20.40
N LEU A 393 6.13 -18.29 -20.77
CA LEU A 393 5.12 -17.80 -19.82
C LEU A 393 4.46 -18.97 -19.07
N VAL A 394 4.16 -20.06 -19.78
CA VAL A 394 3.61 -21.29 -19.16
C VAL A 394 4.63 -21.93 -18.20
N THR A 395 5.91 -21.93 -18.58
CA THR A 395 7.01 -22.43 -17.72
C THR A 395 7.15 -21.58 -16.46
N LEU A 396 7.07 -20.24 -16.59
CA LEU A 396 7.07 -19.31 -15.47
C LEU A 396 5.88 -19.57 -14.53
N ALA A 397 4.67 -19.67 -15.07
CA ALA A 397 3.45 -19.92 -14.30
C ALA A 397 3.52 -21.24 -13.50
N ASN A 398 3.99 -22.33 -14.12
CA ASN A 398 4.18 -23.59 -13.42
C ASN A 398 5.23 -23.48 -12.30
N LYS A 399 6.36 -22.79 -12.55
CA LYS A 399 7.41 -22.59 -11.54
C LYS A 399 6.90 -21.81 -10.34
N ILE A 400 6.13 -20.75 -10.56
CA ILE A 400 5.51 -19.94 -9.50
C ILE A 400 4.56 -20.80 -8.67
N LYS A 401 3.66 -21.55 -9.33
CA LYS A 401 2.71 -22.47 -8.68
C LYS A 401 3.43 -23.54 -7.84
N ASP A 402 4.46 -24.18 -8.39
CA ASP A 402 5.23 -25.19 -7.68
C ASP A 402 5.92 -24.59 -6.44
N SER A 403 6.52 -23.40 -6.56
CA SER A 403 7.18 -22.69 -5.44
C SER A 403 6.18 -22.27 -4.35
N ARG A 404 5.01 -21.74 -4.75
CA ARG A 404 3.91 -21.38 -3.84
C ARG A 404 3.39 -22.60 -3.07
N ASN A 405 3.23 -23.72 -3.78
CA ASN A 405 2.75 -24.96 -3.17
C ASN A 405 3.78 -25.56 -2.20
N ASP A 406 5.07 -25.57 -2.54
CA ASP A 406 6.14 -26.04 -1.65
C ASP A 406 6.07 -25.29 -0.29
N ILE A 407 6.03 -23.95 -0.32
CA ILE A 407 5.88 -23.12 0.89
C ILE A 407 4.61 -23.49 1.67
N ASN A 408 3.46 -23.61 1.00
CA ASN A 408 2.18 -23.89 1.64
C ASN A 408 2.06 -25.31 2.18
N HIS A 409 2.81 -26.26 1.63
CA HIS A 409 2.87 -27.63 2.12
C HIS A 409 3.77 -27.77 3.35
N PHE A 410 4.38 -26.70 3.84
CA PHE A 410 5.08 -26.65 5.13
C PHE A 410 6.17 -27.72 5.27
N GLY A 411 6.85 -28.06 4.18
CA GLY A 411 7.92 -29.07 4.15
C GLY A 411 7.45 -30.53 4.21
N PHE A 412 6.15 -30.82 4.06
CA PHE A 412 5.63 -32.19 3.97
C PHE A 412 5.76 -32.82 2.55
N THR A 413 6.64 -32.30 1.72
CA THR A 413 6.96 -32.81 0.37
C THR A 413 8.30 -33.53 0.34
N LYS A 414 8.52 -34.38 -0.67
CA LYS A 414 9.77 -35.16 -0.81
C LYS A 414 11.00 -34.29 -1.11
N GLU A 415 10.79 -33.22 -1.85
CA GLU A 415 11.78 -32.19 -2.16
C GLU A 415 11.26 -30.88 -1.57
N VAL A 416 12.12 -30.19 -0.82
CA VAL A 416 11.79 -28.94 -0.13
C VAL A 416 12.87 -27.94 -0.48
N ALA A 417 12.48 -26.80 -1.04
CA ALA A 417 13.41 -25.74 -1.38
C ALA A 417 13.87 -24.97 -0.14
N THR A 418 15.05 -24.34 -0.23
CA THR A 418 15.62 -23.54 0.84
C THR A 418 15.02 -22.12 0.88
N TYR A 419 15.11 -21.44 2.02
CA TYR A 419 14.64 -20.05 2.13
C TYR A 419 15.34 -19.13 1.11
N SER A 420 16.64 -19.35 0.84
CA SER A 420 17.42 -18.58 -0.12
C SER A 420 16.94 -18.80 -1.55
N TYR A 421 16.52 -20.02 -1.90
CA TYR A 421 15.90 -20.31 -3.19
C TYR A 421 14.66 -19.43 -3.39
N PHE A 422 13.77 -19.34 -2.41
CA PHE A 422 12.55 -18.54 -2.52
C PHE A 422 12.85 -17.03 -2.60
N GLN A 423 13.75 -16.50 -1.77
CA GLN A 423 14.12 -15.08 -1.76
C GLN A 423 14.73 -14.61 -3.10
N GLU A 424 15.57 -15.44 -3.72
CA GLU A 424 16.16 -15.10 -5.02
C GLU A 424 15.18 -15.28 -6.17
N ASN A 425 14.41 -16.36 -6.17
CA ASN A 425 13.56 -16.69 -7.31
C ASN A 425 12.33 -15.80 -7.39
N ILE A 426 11.73 -15.37 -6.29
CA ILE A 426 10.58 -14.47 -6.35
C ILE A 426 10.91 -13.17 -7.10
N LYS A 427 12.13 -12.62 -6.91
CA LYS A 427 12.60 -11.43 -7.63
C LYS A 427 12.80 -11.70 -9.12
N LYS A 428 13.40 -12.84 -9.46
CA LYS A 428 13.63 -13.26 -10.85
C LYS A 428 12.32 -13.54 -11.59
N ASP A 429 11.39 -14.22 -10.92
CA ASP A 429 10.09 -14.62 -11.48
C ASP A 429 9.16 -13.41 -11.61
N PHE A 430 9.18 -12.49 -10.63
CA PHE A 430 8.47 -11.22 -10.74
C PHE A 430 9.00 -10.35 -11.89
N LYS A 431 10.34 -10.25 -12.04
CA LYS A 431 10.94 -9.55 -13.17
C LYS A 431 10.50 -10.14 -14.52
N LYS A 432 10.51 -11.47 -14.65
CA LYS A 432 10.05 -12.12 -15.88
C LYS A 432 8.59 -11.84 -16.19
N LEU A 433 7.72 -11.80 -15.17
CA LEU A 433 6.32 -11.41 -15.38
C LEU A 433 6.22 -9.96 -15.90
N MET A 434 6.99 -9.03 -15.32
CA MET A 434 7.06 -7.65 -15.80
C MET A 434 7.53 -7.58 -17.26
N ASP A 435 8.56 -8.36 -17.62
CA ASP A 435 9.08 -8.40 -19.00
C ASP A 435 7.97 -8.84 -19.99
N PHE A 436 7.10 -9.80 -19.64
CA PHE A 436 5.95 -10.19 -20.47
C PHE A 436 4.88 -9.09 -20.59
N ILE A 437 4.58 -8.41 -19.49
CA ILE A 437 3.59 -7.32 -19.48
C ILE A 437 4.08 -6.15 -20.35
N GLU A 438 5.36 -5.76 -20.21
CA GLU A 438 5.96 -4.68 -20.98
C GLU A 438 6.02 -5.01 -22.49
N LEU A 439 6.23 -6.28 -22.85
CA LEU A 439 6.21 -6.73 -24.24
C LEU A 439 4.81 -6.58 -24.85
N ASP A 440 3.75 -7.03 -24.16
CA ASP A 440 2.38 -6.87 -24.64
C ASP A 440 1.99 -5.38 -24.77
N GLU A 441 2.35 -4.55 -23.78
CA GLU A 441 2.09 -3.10 -23.84
C GLU A 441 2.80 -2.45 -25.05
N GLN A 442 4.02 -2.87 -25.37
CA GLN A 442 4.75 -2.38 -26.55
C GLN A 442 4.10 -2.84 -27.85
N GLU A 443 3.63 -4.08 -27.92
CA GLU A 443 2.89 -4.59 -29.08
C GLU A 443 1.58 -3.81 -29.28
N GLU A 444 0.79 -3.58 -28.22
CA GLU A 444 -0.44 -2.78 -28.27
C GLU A 444 -0.18 -1.33 -28.73
N VAL A 445 0.84 -0.67 -28.17
CA VAL A 445 1.22 0.70 -28.58
C VAL A 445 1.69 0.73 -30.04
N SER A 446 2.46 -0.28 -30.48
CA SER A 446 2.89 -0.38 -31.89
C SER A 446 1.73 -0.58 -32.87
N HIS A 447 0.66 -1.25 -32.44
CA HIS A 447 -0.58 -1.38 -33.20
C HIS A 447 -1.40 -0.08 -33.23
N MET A 448 -1.35 0.73 -32.16
CA MET A 448 -2.00 2.04 -32.09
C MET A 448 -1.28 3.15 -32.87
N ASP A 449 0.02 3.03 -33.10
CA ASP A 449 0.81 4.00 -33.89
C ASP A 449 0.59 3.88 -35.40
N LYS A 450 -0.01 2.79 -35.89
CA LYS A 450 -0.38 2.66 -37.31
C LYS A 450 -1.57 3.55 -37.61
N LYS A 451 -1.47 4.40 -38.64
CA LYS A 451 -2.63 5.17 -39.12
C LYS A 451 -3.59 4.24 -39.84
N ARG A 452 -4.83 4.12 -39.35
CA ARG A 452 -5.84 3.21 -39.90
C ARG A 452 -6.96 3.99 -40.59
N MET A 453 -7.58 3.38 -41.58
CA MET A 453 -8.77 3.92 -42.25
C MET A 453 -9.96 2.97 -42.08
N VAL A 454 -11.01 3.45 -41.44
CA VAL A 454 -12.27 2.73 -41.22
C VAL A 454 -13.22 3.02 -42.37
N LEU A 455 -13.80 1.97 -42.93
CA LEU A 455 -14.52 2.00 -44.20
C LEU A 455 -16.02 1.87 -43.99
N ILE A 456 -16.74 2.98 -44.13
CA ILE A 456 -18.20 3.08 -43.98
C ILE A 456 -18.79 3.47 -45.34
N PHE A 457 -18.81 2.50 -46.27
CA PHE A 457 -19.39 2.72 -47.60
C PHE A 457 -19.86 1.44 -48.28
N SER A 458 -20.69 1.60 -49.31
CA SER A 458 -21.52 0.51 -49.86
C SER A 458 -20.80 -0.47 -50.80
N HIS A 459 -19.53 -0.24 -51.13
CA HIS A 459 -18.75 -1.10 -52.04
C HIS A 459 -17.37 -1.41 -51.44
N GLN A 460 -16.58 -2.24 -52.13
CA GLN A 460 -15.19 -2.50 -51.76
C GLN A 460 -14.28 -1.38 -52.28
N LEU A 461 -13.16 -1.16 -51.60
CA LEU A 461 -12.15 -0.22 -52.07
C LEU A 461 -11.62 -0.69 -53.43
N THR A 462 -11.43 0.26 -54.33
CA THR A 462 -10.66 0.03 -55.55
C THR A 462 -9.16 0.17 -55.27
N GLN A 463 -8.32 -0.43 -56.09
CA GLN A 463 -6.86 -0.33 -55.92
C GLN A 463 -6.36 1.13 -55.90
N ILE A 464 -6.94 2.01 -56.73
CA ILE A 464 -6.58 3.44 -56.79
C ILE A 464 -6.92 4.15 -55.48
N GLN A 465 -8.03 3.76 -54.84
CA GLN A 465 -8.44 4.31 -53.54
C GLN A 465 -7.50 3.86 -52.42
N GLU A 466 -7.08 2.59 -52.41
CA GLU A 466 -6.07 2.11 -51.46
C GLU A 466 -4.73 2.85 -51.64
N GLU A 467 -4.26 3.01 -52.88
CA GLU A 467 -3.02 3.73 -53.19
C GLU A 467 -3.07 5.20 -52.71
N ASP A 468 -4.18 5.90 -52.93
CA ASP A 468 -4.38 7.28 -52.45
C ASP A 468 -4.39 7.37 -50.92
N ALA A 469 -5.08 6.46 -50.23
CA ALA A 469 -5.09 6.40 -48.76
C ALA A 469 -3.68 6.16 -48.19
N ARG A 470 -2.90 5.24 -48.78
CA ARG A 470 -1.54 4.94 -48.34
C ARG A 470 -0.58 6.11 -48.61
N LEU A 471 -0.59 6.66 -49.82
CA LEU A 471 0.37 7.69 -50.25
C LEU A 471 0.08 9.06 -49.63
N ASN A 472 -1.18 9.50 -49.61
CA ASN A 472 -1.53 10.88 -49.25
C ASN A 472 -2.00 11.02 -47.79
N TRP A 473 -2.47 9.94 -47.16
CA TRP A 473 -2.96 9.95 -45.78
C TRP A 473 -2.12 9.11 -44.83
N GLY A 474 -1.13 8.39 -45.36
CA GLY A 474 -0.21 7.55 -44.57
C GLY A 474 -0.91 6.35 -43.95
N VAL A 475 -2.01 5.87 -44.53
CA VAL A 475 -2.78 4.75 -43.99
C VAL A 475 -2.00 3.45 -44.18
N GLU A 476 -1.87 2.66 -43.11
CA GLU A 476 -1.18 1.38 -43.13
C GLU A 476 -2.16 0.20 -43.10
N GLU A 477 -3.33 0.39 -42.49
CA GLU A 477 -4.34 -0.64 -42.27
C GLU A 477 -5.75 -0.16 -42.61
N PHE A 478 -6.57 -1.05 -43.17
CA PHE A 478 -7.97 -0.78 -43.51
C PHE A 478 -8.90 -1.62 -42.65
N ILE A 479 -9.87 -0.98 -42.01
CA ILE A 479 -10.85 -1.64 -41.14
C ILE A 479 -12.20 -1.64 -41.87
N HIS A 480 -12.70 -2.83 -42.20
CA HIS A 480 -13.98 -3.01 -42.87
C HIS A 480 -15.12 -3.17 -41.86
N LEU A 481 -16.31 -2.67 -42.22
CA LEU A 481 -17.53 -3.04 -41.50
C LEU A 481 -17.76 -4.55 -41.56
N PRO A 482 -18.22 -5.17 -40.46
CA PRO A 482 -18.79 -6.51 -40.47
C PRO A 482 -19.84 -6.66 -41.57
N LEU A 483 -19.93 -7.85 -42.18
CA LEU A 483 -20.80 -8.12 -43.32
C LEU A 483 -22.27 -7.72 -43.09
N ASP A 484 -22.79 -7.96 -41.88
CA ASP A 484 -24.14 -7.60 -41.49
C ASP A 484 -24.36 -6.08 -41.41
N LEU A 485 -23.41 -5.34 -40.83
CA LEU A 485 -23.46 -3.88 -40.77
C LEU A 485 -23.26 -3.23 -42.15
N GLN A 486 -22.37 -3.80 -42.97
CA GLN A 486 -22.16 -3.35 -44.34
C GLN A 486 -23.44 -3.54 -45.19
N GLN A 487 -24.14 -4.66 -45.02
CA GLN A 487 -25.43 -4.88 -45.69
C GLN A 487 -26.49 -3.87 -45.26
N ARG A 488 -26.55 -3.50 -43.97
CA ARG A 488 -27.47 -2.46 -43.49
C ARG A 488 -27.14 -1.09 -44.06
N TRP A 489 -25.86 -0.70 -44.04
CA TRP A 489 -25.41 0.57 -44.61
C TRP A 489 -25.69 0.67 -46.12
N SER A 490 -25.55 -0.43 -46.86
CA SER A 490 -25.81 -0.48 -48.30
C SER A 490 -27.30 -0.47 -48.67
N ASN A 491 -28.19 -0.89 -47.77
CA ASN A 491 -29.62 -1.09 -48.04
C ASN A 491 -30.52 -0.20 -47.17
N ILE A 492 -30.10 1.03 -46.89
CA ILE A 492 -30.90 1.99 -46.14
C ILE A 492 -32.20 2.27 -46.90
N SER A 493 -33.32 2.11 -46.19
CA SER A 493 -34.65 2.16 -46.79
C SER A 493 -35.00 3.57 -47.28
N PRO A 494 -35.48 3.73 -48.53
CA PRO A 494 -35.89 5.04 -49.06
C PRO A 494 -37.29 5.48 -48.58
N VAL A 495 -38.02 4.62 -47.84
CA VAL A 495 -39.41 4.87 -47.42
C VAL A 495 -39.58 5.08 -45.91
N THR A 496 -38.49 5.08 -45.14
CA THR A 496 -38.51 5.32 -43.69
C THR A 496 -38.43 6.81 -43.37
N ASP A 497 -39.21 7.27 -42.39
CA ASP A 497 -39.27 8.69 -41.98
C ASP A 497 -37.98 9.20 -41.32
N SER A 498 -37.18 8.32 -40.71
CA SER A 498 -35.86 8.64 -40.15
C SER A 498 -34.85 7.53 -40.45
N VAL A 499 -33.60 7.93 -40.70
CA VAL A 499 -32.46 7.02 -40.89
C VAL A 499 -31.76 6.68 -39.57
N GLU A 500 -32.10 7.35 -38.46
CA GLU A 500 -31.36 7.28 -37.19
C GLU A 500 -31.38 5.88 -36.56
N GLU A 501 -32.52 5.20 -36.58
CA GLU A 501 -32.67 3.83 -36.04
C GLU A 501 -31.78 2.82 -36.79
N SER A 502 -31.53 3.06 -38.08
CA SER A 502 -30.68 2.18 -38.90
C SER A 502 -29.17 2.36 -38.65
N LEU A 503 -28.77 3.41 -37.94
CA LEU A 503 -27.38 3.77 -37.68
C LEU A 503 -26.86 3.40 -36.28
N GLU A 504 -27.75 3.06 -35.34
CA GLU A 504 -27.39 2.84 -33.93
C GLU A 504 -26.35 1.72 -33.75
N ASP A 505 -26.55 0.58 -34.43
CA ASP A 505 -25.60 -0.54 -34.38
C ASP A 505 -24.24 -0.18 -34.99
N ILE A 506 -24.23 0.71 -35.99
CA ILE A 506 -23.00 1.18 -36.63
C ILE A 506 -22.28 2.16 -35.70
N PHE A 507 -23.00 3.06 -35.02
CA PHE A 507 -22.42 3.93 -33.99
C PHE A 507 -21.77 3.13 -32.87
N ASN A 508 -22.47 2.14 -32.32
CA ASN A 508 -21.94 1.27 -31.27
C ASN A 508 -20.70 0.50 -31.72
N TRP A 509 -20.68 0.03 -32.97
CA TRP A 509 -19.52 -0.62 -33.53
C TRP A 509 -18.33 0.33 -33.68
N ILE A 510 -18.54 1.57 -34.12
CA ILE A 510 -17.49 2.58 -34.24
C ILE A 510 -16.90 2.92 -32.86
N GLU A 511 -17.74 3.17 -31.84
CA GLU A 511 -17.25 3.51 -30.49
C GLU A 511 -16.41 2.39 -29.87
N LYS A 512 -16.67 1.13 -30.23
CA LYS A 512 -15.93 -0.02 -29.70
C LYS A 512 -14.63 -0.31 -30.45
N ASN A 513 -14.54 0.02 -31.73
CA ASN A 513 -13.47 -0.48 -32.62
C ASN A 513 -12.57 0.61 -33.20
N THR A 514 -12.79 1.89 -32.88
CA THR A 514 -12.07 3.02 -33.48
C THR A 514 -11.62 4.03 -32.43
N THR A 515 -10.64 4.86 -32.79
CA THR A 515 -10.08 5.94 -31.98
C THR A 515 -10.03 7.24 -32.78
N THR A 516 -9.86 8.38 -32.12
CA THR A 516 -9.77 9.69 -32.81
C THR A 516 -8.51 9.86 -33.68
N ASN A 517 -7.56 8.93 -33.60
CA ASN A 517 -6.39 8.88 -34.48
C ASN A 517 -6.69 8.21 -35.84
N ASP A 518 -7.83 7.52 -35.97
CA ASP A 518 -8.24 6.84 -37.19
C ASP A 518 -8.93 7.79 -38.18
N TYR A 519 -8.75 7.53 -39.48
CA TYR A 519 -9.53 8.19 -40.54
C TYR A 519 -10.81 7.39 -40.82
N LEU A 520 -11.96 8.05 -40.86
CA LEU A 520 -13.22 7.39 -41.22
C LEU A 520 -13.66 7.81 -42.62
N LEU A 521 -13.58 6.88 -43.58
CA LEU A 521 -14.12 7.08 -44.91
C LEU A 521 -15.62 6.77 -44.90
N VAL A 522 -16.46 7.80 -45.02
CA VAL A 522 -17.92 7.67 -44.99
C VAL A 522 -18.49 8.03 -46.35
N GLN A 523 -19.20 7.12 -47.01
CA GLN A 523 -19.92 7.40 -48.27
C GLN A 523 -21.17 6.51 -48.39
N GLY A 524 -22.29 7.07 -48.86
CA GLY A 524 -23.51 6.29 -49.05
C GLY A 524 -24.71 7.17 -49.35
N GLU A 525 -25.87 6.76 -48.85
CA GLU A 525 -27.10 7.54 -48.87
C GLU A 525 -26.87 8.89 -48.16
N PHE A 526 -27.43 9.98 -48.69
CA PHE A 526 -27.12 11.35 -48.26
C PHE A 526 -27.54 11.64 -46.82
N GLY A 527 -28.75 11.24 -46.42
CA GLY A 527 -29.27 11.42 -45.07
C GLY A 527 -28.43 10.65 -44.05
N ALA A 528 -28.15 9.38 -44.32
CA ALA A 528 -27.34 8.53 -43.46
C ALA A 528 -25.89 9.03 -43.34
N THR A 529 -25.29 9.44 -44.46
CA THR A 529 -23.94 10.03 -44.50
C THR A 529 -23.87 11.31 -43.67
N TYR A 530 -24.85 12.21 -43.83
CA TYR A 530 -24.90 13.47 -43.08
C TYR A 530 -24.96 13.22 -41.56
N GLN A 531 -25.85 12.32 -41.12
CA GLN A 531 -25.98 11.98 -39.70
C GLN A 531 -24.73 11.32 -39.14
N MET A 532 -24.14 10.38 -39.89
CA MET A 532 -22.90 9.70 -39.50
C MET A 532 -21.73 10.69 -39.37
N VAL A 533 -21.50 11.53 -40.38
CA VAL A 533 -20.44 12.54 -40.37
C VAL A 533 -20.63 13.53 -39.22
N HIS A 534 -21.85 14.01 -38.99
CA HIS A 534 -22.15 14.92 -37.89
C HIS A 534 -21.88 14.28 -36.53
N TRP A 535 -22.30 13.02 -36.34
CA TRP A 535 -22.08 12.26 -35.11
C TRP A 535 -20.58 12.03 -34.84
N LEU A 536 -19.80 11.73 -35.88
CA LEU A 536 -18.35 11.53 -35.84
C LEU A 536 -17.59 12.83 -35.53
N LYS A 537 -17.89 13.91 -36.25
CA LYS A 537 -17.23 15.21 -36.05
C LYS A 537 -17.47 15.77 -34.65
N LYS A 538 -18.67 15.59 -34.10
CA LYS A 538 -18.98 15.99 -32.70
C LYS A 538 -18.09 15.29 -31.67
N ARG A 539 -17.52 14.13 -32.01
CA ARG A 539 -16.63 13.32 -31.18
C ARG A 539 -15.14 13.47 -31.54
N GLY A 540 -14.80 14.39 -32.45
CA GLY A 540 -13.42 14.73 -32.78
C GLY A 540 -12.72 13.77 -33.75
N TYR A 541 -13.48 12.92 -34.46
CA TYR A 541 -12.92 12.05 -35.50
C TYR A 541 -12.60 12.80 -36.80
N ALA A 542 -11.55 12.37 -37.51
CA ALA A 542 -11.24 12.84 -38.85
C ALA A 542 -12.06 12.04 -39.89
N VAL A 543 -12.99 12.71 -40.58
CA VAL A 543 -13.95 12.04 -41.48
C VAL A 543 -13.68 12.43 -42.93
N LEU A 544 -13.46 11.45 -43.79
CA LEU A 544 -13.07 11.62 -45.19
C LEU A 544 -14.16 11.16 -46.16
N TYR A 545 -14.15 11.73 -47.36
CA TYR A 545 -14.91 11.25 -48.52
C TYR A 545 -14.07 11.21 -49.79
N SER A 546 -14.42 10.31 -50.71
CA SER A 546 -13.82 10.23 -52.05
C SER A 546 -14.35 11.36 -52.94
N THR A 547 -13.46 12.12 -53.54
CA THR A 547 -13.81 13.01 -54.66
C THR A 547 -13.66 12.28 -55.98
N THR A 548 -14.66 12.42 -56.85
CA THR A 548 -14.73 11.64 -58.09
C THR A 548 -14.81 12.55 -59.31
N HIS A 549 -14.10 12.19 -60.38
CA HIS A 549 -14.29 12.76 -61.72
C HIS A 549 -15.34 11.93 -62.47
N ARG A 550 -16.37 12.60 -62.99
CA ARG A 550 -17.47 11.97 -63.74
C ARG A 550 -17.38 12.38 -65.20
N GLU A 551 -17.29 11.39 -66.08
CA GLU A 551 -17.32 11.58 -67.54
C GLU A 551 -18.58 10.90 -68.08
N ALA A 552 -19.39 11.66 -68.83
CA ALA A 552 -20.55 11.11 -69.52
C ALA A 552 -20.10 10.59 -70.89
N ILE A 553 -20.26 9.29 -71.11
CA ILE A 553 -19.92 8.62 -72.36
C ILE A 553 -21.24 8.36 -73.07
N GLU A 554 -21.46 9.06 -74.19
CA GLU A 554 -22.62 8.84 -75.05
C GLU A 554 -22.32 7.70 -76.02
N ASN A 555 -22.98 6.56 -75.82
CA ASN A 555 -22.93 5.45 -76.77
C ASN A 555 -24.21 5.49 -77.61
N VAL A 556 -24.07 5.73 -78.92
CA VAL A 556 -25.19 5.69 -79.86
C VAL A 556 -25.46 4.23 -80.22
N GLY A 557 -26.64 3.72 -79.87
CA GLY A 557 -27.10 2.39 -80.24
C GLY A 557 -27.53 2.33 -81.71
N GLU A 558 -27.50 1.13 -82.31
CA GLU A 558 -27.92 0.90 -83.71
C GLU A 558 -29.40 1.25 -83.98
N ASP A 559 -30.21 1.40 -82.93
CA ASP A 559 -31.64 1.74 -82.96
C ASP A 559 -31.93 3.25 -82.83
N SER A 560 -30.91 4.11 -83.01
CA SER A 560 -31.01 5.57 -82.80
C SER A 560 -31.29 6.00 -81.35
N SER A 561 -31.09 5.11 -80.37
CA SER A 561 -31.09 5.48 -78.95
C SER A 561 -29.71 6.00 -78.51
N ILE A 562 -29.67 6.98 -77.60
CA ILE A 562 -28.44 7.45 -76.95
C ILE A 562 -28.42 6.87 -75.54
N ILE A 563 -27.46 5.99 -75.26
CA ILE A 563 -27.21 5.47 -73.92
C ILE A 563 -26.08 6.31 -73.30
N ILE A 564 -26.45 7.15 -72.34
CA ILE A 564 -25.48 7.92 -71.56
C ILE A 564 -24.98 7.02 -70.43
N THR A 565 -23.70 6.66 -70.48
CA THR A 565 -23.04 5.87 -69.43
C THR A 565 -22.11 6.78 -68.65
N HIS A 566 -22.24 6.84 -67.33
CA HIS A 566 -21.34 7.64 -66.50
C HIS A 566 -20.15 6.82 -66.04
N LYS A 567 -18.94 7.19 -66.47
CA LYS A 567 -17.70 6.69 -65.91
C LYS A 567 -17.32 7.54 -64.71
N VAL A 568 -17.25 6.93 -63.53
CA VAL A 568 -16.86 7.59 -62.28
C VAL A 568 -15.48 7.07 -61.89
N SER A 569 -14.54 7.98 -61.67
CA SER A 569 -13.16 7.64 -61.27
C SER A 569 -12.76 8.39 -60.02
N HIS A 570 -12.09 7.71 -59.08
CA HIS A 570 -11.54 8.33 -57.87
C HIS A 570 -10.45 9.33 -58.23
N VAL A 571 -10.44 10.49 -57.57
CA VAL A 571 -9.42 11.54 -57.77
C VAL A 571 -8.56 11.67 -56.54
N ARG A 572 -9.18 11.89 -55.37
CA ARG A 572 -8.51 11.96 -54.07
C ARG A 572 -9.51 11.91 -52.92
N TYR A 573 -9.05 11.60 -51.71
CA TYR A 573 -9.81 11.87 -50.50
C TYR A 573 -9.77 13.36 -50.08
N ARG A 574 -10.83 13.78 -49.39
CA ARG A 574 -10.92 15.08 -48.69
C ARG A 574 -11.63 14.89 -47.37
N GLU A 575 -11.29 15.73 -46.40
CA GLU A 575 -12.05 15.81 -45.15
C GLU A 575 -13.40 16.49 -45.41
N TYR A 576 -14.44 15.99 -44.76
CA TYR A 576 -15.81 16.54 -44.78
C TYR A 576 -15.88 17.97 -44.27
#